data_AF-A0AAV5S8F4-F1
#
_entry.id   AF-A0AAV5S8F4-F1
#
_cell.length_a   1.000
_cell.length_b   1.000
_cell.length_c   1.000
_cell.angle_alpha   90.00
_cell.angle_beta   90.00
_cell.angle_gamma   90.00
#
_symmetry.space_group_name_H-M   'P 1'
#
loop_
_entity.id
_entity.type
_entity.pdbx_description
1 polymer ?
#
loop_
_entity_poly.entity_id
_entity_poly.type
_entity_poly.pdbx_seq_one_letter_code
_entity_poly.pdbx_strand_id
1 'polypeptide(L)'
;VLQISIKKRLKHSALSFLIYRCLSGVRYLHRMGIVYGDLKPSNIVVDEQYQVQLLDPGLSRLIWDQESRLSEFTTQRRYRAPEILMGAVFDGKADVWSIGCIF
;
A
#
# COMPACT_ATOMS: atom_id res chain seq x y z
N VAL A 1 3.07 -19.54 -3.66
CA VAL A 1 2.77 -18.11 -3.48
C VAL A 1 3.50 -17.35 -4.57
N LEU A 2 2.78 -16.86 -5.59
CA LEU A 2 3.41 -16.10 -6.67
C LEU A 2 3.73 -14.71 -6.15
N GLN A 3 5.00 -14.49 -5.80
CA GLN A 3 5.54 -13.14 -5.77
C GLN A 3 5.51 -12.69 -7.23
N ILE A 4 4.61 -11.79 -7.61
CA ILE A 4 4.65 -11.21 -8.96
C ILE A 4 5.98 -10.46 -9.03
N SER A 5 6.99 -11.15 -9.55
CA SER A 5 8.17 -10.52 -10.07
C SER A 5 7.66 -9.74 -11.28
N ILE A 6 7.51 -8.42 -11.11
CA ILE A 6 7.10 -7.44 -12.13
C ILE A 6 8.22 -7.38 -13.20
N LYS A 7 8.48 -8.51 -13.88
CA LYS A 7 9.47 -8.66 -14.94
C LYS A 7 8.82 -8.85 -16.30
N LYS A 8 7.52 -9.18 -16.36
CA LYS A 8 6.71 -9.16 -17.59
C LYS A 8 5.71 -8.01 -17.55
N ARG A 9 5.64 -7.24 -18.64
CA ARG A 9 4.63 -6.19 -18.85
C ARG A 9 3.23 -6.82 -18.78
N LEU A 10 2.43 -6.40 -17.82
CA LEU A 10 1.03 -6.82 -17.69
C LEU A 10 0.17 -6.10 -18.73
N LYS A 11 -0.91 -6.74 -19.20
CA LYS A 11 -1.92 -6.08 -20.03
C LYS A 11 -2.62 -4.97 -19.23
N HIS A 12 -3.05 -3.91 -19.90
CA HIS A 12 -3.79 -2.80 -19.25
C HIS A 12 -5.03 -3.26 -18.47
N SER A 13 -5.74 -4.28 -18.95
CA SER A 13 -6.89 -4.86 -18.24
C SER A 13 -6.48 -5.52 -16.92
N ALA A 14 -5.38 -6.27 -16.92
CA ALA A 14 -4.85 -6.90 -15.71
C ALA A 14 -4.34 -5.84 -14.71
N LEU A 15 -3.66 -4.79 -15.18
CA LEU A 15 -3.24 -3.66 -14.33
C LEU A 15 -4.45 -2.97 -13.69
N SER A 16 -5.48 -2.65 -14.49
CA SER A 16 -6.70 -2.00 -14.00
C SER A 16 -7.39 -2.85 -12.94
N PHE A 17 -7.45 -4.17 -13.14
CA PHE A 17 -8.02 -5.09 -12.18
C PHE A 17 -7.22 -5.15 -10.87
N LEU A 18 -5.88 -5.21 -10.96
CA LEU A 18 -5.02 -5.22 -9.78
C LEU A 18 -5.09 -3.93 -8.97
N ILE A 19 -5.09 -2.77 -9.65
CA ILE A 19 -5.30 -1.46 -9.02
C ILE A 19 -6.64 -1.44 -8.27
N TYR A 20 -7.72 -1.87 -8.93
CA TYR A 20 -9.05 -1.95 -8.31
C TYR A 20 -9.07 -2.84 -7.06
N ARG A 21 -8.41 -4.00 -7.13
CA ARG A 21 -8.31 -4.94 -6.00
C ARG A 21 -7.52 -4.33 -4.82
N CYS A 22 -6.40 -3.67 -5.09
CA CYS A 22 -5.61 -2.98 -4.06
C CYS A 22 -6.41 -1.84 -3.42
N LEU A 23 -7.05 -0.99 -4.24
CA LEU A 23 -7.90 0.11 -3.77
C LEU A 23 -9.08 -0.38 -2.93
N SER A 24 -9.69 -1.50 -3.32
CA SER A 24 -10.78 -2.12 -2.55
C SER A 24 -10.30 -2.62 -1.19
N GLY A 25 -9.11 -3.22 -1.12
CA GLY A 25 -8.49 -3.69 0.12
C GLY A 25 -8.18 -2.54 1.09
N VAL A 26 -7.51 -1.48 0.62
CA VAL A 26 -7.21 -0.33 1.48
C VAL A 26 -8.47 0.43 1.89
N ARG A 27 -9.49 0.52 1.01
CA ARG A 27 -10.78 1.11 1.37
C ARG A 27 -11.45 0.39 2.54
N TYR A 28 -11.32 -0.94 2.60
CA TYR A 28 -11.82 -1.71 3.73
C TYR A 28 -11.08 -1.35 5.03
N LEU A 29 -9.74 -1.29 4.99
CA LEU A 29 -8.92 -0.87 6.13
C LEU A 29 -9.26 0.55 6.59
N HIS A 30 -9.38 1.50 5.66
CA HIS A 30 -9.71 2.90 5.97
C HIS A 30 -11.07 3.01 6.67
N ARG A 31 -12.06 2.21 6.28
CA ARG A 31 -13.37 2.14 6.96
C ARG A 31 -13.28 1.61 8.39
N MET A 32 -12.28 0.77 8.67
CA MET A 32 -11.98 0.31 10.03
C MET A 32 -11.09 1.29 10.82
N GLY A 33 -10.80 2.46 10.25
CA GLY A 33 -9.91 3.43 10.87
C GLY A 33 -8.43 3.05 10.78
N ILE A 34 -8.03 2.14 9.89
CA ILE A 34 -6.65 1.67 9.74
C ILE A 34 -6.06 2.25 8.45
N VAL A 35 -4.92 2.93 8.56
CA VAL A 35 -4.05 3.28 7.42
C VAL A 35 -2.96 2.22 7.33
N TYR A 36 -2.70 1.70 6.14
CA TYR A 36 -1.70 0.65 5.96
C TYR A 36 -0.27 1.18 6.11
N GLY A 37 0.05 2.33 5.48
CA GLY A 37 1.24 3.15 5.77
C GLY A 37 2.58 2.73 5.15
N ASP A 38 2.74 1.47 4.72
CA ASP A 38 3.97 0.97 4.07
C ASP A 38 3.71 0.09 2.84
N LEU A 39 2.74 0.47 2.00
CA LEU A 39 2.45 -0.29 0.78
C LEU A 39 3.64 -0.24 -0.18
N LYS A 40 4.09 -1.43 -0.58
CA LYS A 40 5.19 -1.65 -1.53
C LYS A 40 4.97 -2.98 -2.25
N PRO A 41 5.58 -3.20 -3.43
CA PRO A 41 5.35 -4.43 -4.19
C PRO A 41 5.68 -5.72 -3.42
N SER A 42 6.66 -5.71 -2.52
CA SER A 42 6.99 -6.88 -1.70
C SER A 42 5.90 -7.25 -0.68
N ASN A 43 5.01 -6.32 -0.36
CA ASN A 43 3.91 -6.53 0.59
C ASN A 43 2.58 -6.84 -0.11
N ILE A 44 2.57 -6.92 -1.45
CA ILE A 44 1.40 -7.26 -2.23
C ILE A 44 1.64 -8.61 -2.89
N VAL A 45 0.87 -9.60 -2.47
CA VAL A 45 0.85 -10.93 -3.09
C VAL A 45 -0.36 -11.04 -3.98
N VAL A 46 -0.16 -11.68 -5.13
CA VAL A 46 -1.20 -11.90 -6.12
C VAL A 46 -1.14 -13.35 -6.60
N ASP A 47 -2.28 -14.03 -6.64
CA ASP A 47 -2.38 -15.38 -7.17
C ASP A 47 -2.71 -15.41 -8.68
N GLU A 48 -2.83 -16.60 -9.25
CA GLU A 48 -3.16 -16.81 -10.67
C GLU A 48 -4.56 -16.32 -11.05
N GLN A 49 -5.44 -16.14 -10.05
CA GLN A 49 -6.80 -15.63 -10.17
C GLN A 49 -6.88 -14.12 -9.88
N TYR A 50 -5.74 -13.43 -9.86
CA TYR A 50 -5.61 -12.00 -9.56
C TYR A 50 -6.21 -11.60 -8.19
N GLN A 51 -6.28 -12.51 -7.22
CA GLN A 51 -6.63 -12.17 -5.85
C GLN A 51 -5.45 -11.47 -5.19
N VAL A 52 -5.70 -10.31 -4.61
CA VAL A 52 -4.69 -9.51 -3.90
C VAL A 52 -4.77 -9.79 -2.40
N GLN A 53 -3.61 -10.03 -1.79
CA GLN A 53 -3.42 -10.07 -0.34
C GLN A 53 -2.35 -9.05 0.06
N LEU A 54 -2.66 -8.25 1.08
CA LEU A 54 -1.71 -7.33 1.71
C LEU A 54 -1.03 -8.07 2.87
N LEU A 55 0.29 -8.14 2.86
CA LEU A 55 1.09 -8.79 3.90
C LEU A 55 1.68 -7.77 4.87
N ASP A 56 2.31 -8.19 5.97
CA ASP A 56 3.16 -7.36 6.82
C ASP A 56 2.60 -5.95 7.18
N PRO A 57 1.56 -5.86 8.02
CA PRO A 57 0.99 -4.60 8.49
C PRO A 57 1.84 -3.96 9.61
N GLY A 58 3.14 -4.27 9.72
CA GLY A 58 3.98 -3.85 10.84
C GLY A 58 4.12 -2.32 11.02
N LEU A 59 3.71 -1.55 10.02
CA LEU A 59 3.68 -0.08 10.02
C LEU A 59 2.26 0.49 9.83
N SER A 60 1.24 -0.36 9.92
CA SER A 60 -0.15 0.09 9.90
C SER A 60 -0.49 0.82 11.19
N ARG A 61 -1.34 1.85 11.07
CA ARG A 61 -1.71 2.72 12.18
C ARG A 61 -3.19 3.04 12.18
N LEU A 62 -3.71 3.44 13.34
CA LEU A 62 -5.08 3.95 13.45
C LEU A 62 -5.13 5.43 13.02
N ILE A 63 -6.15 5.82 12.26
CA ILE A 63 -6.32 7.18 11.73
C ILE A 63 -6.38 8.24 12.84
N TRP A 64 -6.95 7.89 13.99
CA TRP A 64 -7.08 8.78 15.16
C TRP A 64 -5.80 8.88 16.00
N ASP A 65 -4.79 8.04 15.76
CA ASP A 65 -3.51 8.10 16.47
C ASP A 65 -2.59 9.12 15.80
N GLN A 66 -2.78 10.40 16.15
CA GLN A 66 -1.99 11.51 15.60
C GLN A 66 -0.55 11.56 16.16
N GLU A 67 -0.26 10.85 17.25
CA GLU A 67 1.08 10.79 17.85
C GLU A 67 1.98 9.74 17.19
N SER A 68 1.40 8.76 16.51
CA SER A 68 2.11 7.72 15.76
C SER A 68 2.82 8.25 14.50
N ARG A 69 3.96 8.92 14.67
CA ARG A 69 4.89 9.18 13.57
C ARG A 69 5.56 7.87 13.16
N LEU A 70 5.50 7.52 11.89
CA LEU A 70 6.30 6.41 11.36
C LEU A 70 7.78 6.77 11.50
N SER A 71 8.58 5.84 12.02
CA SER A 71 10.00 6.07 12.24
C SER A 71 10.73 6.29 10.91
N GLU A 72 11.56 7.33 10.88
CA GLU A 72 12.30 7.79 9.69
C GLU A 72 13.33 6.77 9.15
N PHE A 73 13.60 5.71 9.94
CA PHE A 73 14.67 4.74 9.77
C PHE A 73 14.39 3.59 8.80
N THR A 74 13.26 3.60 8.11
CA THR A 74 12.92 2.55 7.15
C THR A 74 13.52 2.84 5.77
N THR A 75 14.27 1.86 5.25
CA THR A 75 15.21 2.03 4.13
C THR A 75 14.54 2.17 2.75
N GLN A 76 13.25 1.85 2.60
CA GLN A 76 12.52 1.95 1.34
C GLN A 76 11.48 3.08 1.36
N ARG A 77 11.87 4.24 0.82
CA ARG A 77 11.05 5.46 0.72
C ARG A 77 10.28 5.59 -0.60
N ARG A 78 10.57 4.75 -1.60
CA ARG A 78 10.13 4.93 -3.00
C ARG A 78 8.61 4.99 -3.19
N TYR A 79 7.84 4.30 -2.36
CA TYR A 79 6.38 4.22 -2.48
C TYR A 79 5.65 5.07 -1.44
N ARG A 80 6.38 5.82 -0.59
CA ARG A 80 5.75 6.59 0.48
C ARG A 80 5.23 7.92 -0.01
N ALA A 81 4.11 8.32 0.55
CA ALA A 81 3.54 9.63 0.34
C ALA A 81 4.45 10.73 0.92
N PRO A 82 4.50 11.92 0.29
CA PRO A 82 5.37 13.01 0.72
C PRO A 82 5.14 13.43 2.17
N GLU A 83 3.89 13.43 2.64
CA GLU A 83 3.53 13.73 4.03
C GLU A 83 4.13 12.74 5.05
N ILE A 84 4.24 11.46 4.68
CA ILE A 84 4.91 10.45 5.51
C ILE A 84 6.42 10.74 5.57
N LEU A 85 7.03 11.12 4.45
CA LEU A 85 8.46 11.45 4.39
C LEU A 85 8.82 12.69 5.19
N MET A 86 7.88 13.64 5.32
CA MET A 86 8.03 14.85 6.12
C MET A 86 7.70 14.65 7.61
N GLY A 87 7.30 13.44 8.02
CA GLY A 87 6.84 13.18 9.39
C GLY A 87 5.56 13.94 9.77
N ALA A 88 4.78 14.35 8.77
CA ALA A 88 3.51 15.04 8.97
C ALA A 88 2.40 14.04 9.34
N VAL A 89 1.28 14.58 9.84
CA VAL A 89 0.07 13.78 10.04
C VAL A 89 -0.46 13.34 8.68
N PHE A 90 -0.78 12.06 8.53
CA PHE A 90 -1.28 11.48 7.29
C PHE A 90 -2.53 10.61 7.53
N ASP A 91 -3.29 10.38 6.47
CA ASP A 91 -4.51 9.58 6.50
C ASP A 91 -4.47 8.49 5.41
N GLY A 92 -5.63 7.90 5.09
CA GLY A 92 -5.75 6.88 4.06
C GLY A 92 -5.31 7.33 2.65
N LYS A 93 -5.13 8.63 2.39
CA LYS A 93 -4.61 9.13 1.10
C LYS A 93 -3.18 8.69 0.85
N ALA A 94 -2.41 8.45 1.91
CA ALA A 94 -1.04 7.96 1.77
C ALA A 94 -0.99 6.56 1.12
N ASP A 95 -1.95 5.68 1.43
CA ASP A 95 -2.03 4.36 0.80
C ASP A 95 -2.39 4.46 -0.69
N VAL A 96 -3.23 5.44 -1.06
CA VAL A 96 -3.60 5.68 -2.47
C VAL A 96 -2.39 6.18 -3.26
N TRP A 97 -1.58 7.07 -2.67
CA TRP A 97 -0.31 7.49 -3.26
C TRP A 97 0.60 6.29 -3.52
N SER A 98 0.79 5.44 -2.51
CA SER A 98 1.63 4.24 -2.62
C SER A 98 1.18 3.31 -3.75
N ILE A 99 -0.13 3.06 -3.88
CA ILE A 99 -0.69 2.27 -4.99
C ILE A 99 -0.38 2.93 -6.34
N GLY A 100 -0.51 4.25 -6.44
CA GLY A 100 -0.16 5.01 -7.64
C GLY A 100 1.32 4.93 -8.03
N CYS A 101 2.22 4.77 -7.05
CA CYS A 101 3.65 4.55 -7.32
C CYS A 101 3.98 3.10 -7.72
N ILE A 102 3.12 2.13 -7.40
CA ILE A 102 3.36 0.70 -7.65
C ILE A 102 3.02 0.28 -9.09
N PHE A 103 1.99 0.88 -9.68
CA PHE A 103 1.43 0.52 -10.99
C PHE A 103 1.65 1.60 -12.04
#